data_AF-A0A9E0A067-F1
#
_entry.id   AF-A0A9E0A067-F1
#
_cell.length_a   1.000
_cell.length_b   1.000
_cell.length_c   1.000
_cell.angle_alpha   90.00
_cell.angle_beta   90.00
_cell.angle_gamma   90.00
#
_symmetry.space_group_name_H-M   'P 1'
#
loop_
_entity.id
_entity.type
_entity.pdbx_description
1 polymer ?
#
loop_
_entity_poly.entity_id
_entity_poly.type
_entity_poly.pdbx_seq_one_letter_code
_entity_poly.pdbx_strand_id
1 'polypeptide(L)'
;MKRFNLVFSGEILSGTDPAAARRHFGSLFQIDDPKRIERFFSGAPIILRRGLEQKAAAAWFVRMRGLGLQAHLQPAAGLPPVPAAQKPGKRTPAPPAATGTARWGPNPYTLKPYRAPAAVAERALQARKRAHVALGTALLAICLLFALTTLAQLLPPPPAVPALRAAASNDAGELMLATRQLLLHHDRSGAALGTLSRAQLGLTAPLQQLLWLDRARLLVQVATTEGGNLYRCVIAEAQCRAFAGDQGHWRADAMVRVPNSQHVVLADSANGRLLRVDSAGNVVAERSTALPTRPRLRIHDGLLFTNSAAGPALSVYRYEVAAFAEQLDELLLLPAAAVAAELGNVQDFARVGAFWWAVLDNTDTGQRGVFRFDAQWNALPTVVPPAPTPALALIPWEERLLLLPAGAYALQRYAADGTTGAALEVEALNMRATQRSRALQLRTTLLGSARALLLLASILAIFYGVWQYARYRVFALDRGRHAPMLGPRMQHVEWLQPAHTTKRRGFSGGHAAQGRGHIGLLGPLLVLVDHRGVYHAGNGIQVQRHPRFLRIEGVQVPTGSARKPLFKAARWPDVERLLSGCSRGDTAGIVVTMLEARQPLALAGAALLVLLVTALVLALMA
;
A
#
# COMPACT_ATOMS: atom_id res chain seq x y z
N MET A 1 -6.54 59.32 25.95
CA MET A 1 -6.64 58.83 24.55
C MET A 1 -7.80 59.54 23.87
N LYS A 2 -7.58 60.19 22.71
CA LYS A 2 -8.65 60.94 22.00
C LYS A 2 -9.64 59.95 21.38
N ARG A 3 -10.94 60.14 21.65
CA ARG A 3 -12.05 59.35 21.08
C ARG A 3 -12.80 60.16 20.03
N PHE A 4 -13.30 59.49 19.00
CA PHE A 4 -14.02 60.10 17.88
C PHE A 4 -15.32 59.37 17.60
N ASN A 5 -16.32 60.11 17.14
CA ASN A 5 -17.54 59.55 16.58
C ASN A 5 -17.44 59.60 15.05
N LEU A 6 -17.83 58.51 14.38
CA LEU A 6 -17.93 58.46 12.93
C LEU A 6 -19.35 58.88 12.54
N VAL A 7 -19.46 60.02 11.86
CA VAL A 7 -20.74 60.62 11.44
C VAL A 7 -20.84 60.55 9.92
N PHE A 8 -22.03 60.26 9.41
CA PHE A 8 -22.33 60.16 7.99
C PHE A 8 -23.65 60.88 7.69
N SER A 9 -23.64 61.78 6.70
CA SER A 9 -24.79 62.60 6.29
C SER A 9 -25.42 62.13 4.97
N GLY A 10 -24.96 61.04 4.37
CA GLY A 10 -25.43 60.61 3.05
C GLY A 10 -24.65 61.19 1.87
N GLU A 11 -23.56 61.93 2.12
CA GLU A 11 -22.73 62.54 1.08
C GLU A 11 -21.90 61.51 0.31
N ILE A 12 -21.93 61.62 -1.02
CA ILE A 12 -21.21 60.76 -1.96
C ILE A 12 -20.16 61.61 -2.66
N LEU A 13 -18.93 61.10 -2.78
CA LEU A 13 -17.82 61.80 -3.41
C LEU A 13 -18.04 61.95 -4.91
N SER A 14 -17.70 63.13 -5.44
CA SER A 14 -17.76 63.45 -6.87
C SER A 14 -16.98 62.41 -7.70
N GLY A 15 -17.64 61.79 -8.68
CA GLY A 15 -17.07 60.74 -9.53
C GLY A 15 -17.45 59.30 -9.15
N THR A 16 -18.23 59.10 -8.07
CA THR A 16 -18.77 57.77 -7.71
C THR A 16 -20.23 57.63 -8.13
N ASP A 17 -20.60 56.53 -8.78
CA ASP A 17 -21.99 56.21 -9.10
C ASP A 17 -22.84 56.08 -7.81
N PRO A 18 -23.93 56.88 -7.66
CA PRO A 18 -24.79 56.84 -6.49
C PRO A 18 -25.45 55.47 -6.22
N ALA A 19 -25.69 54.65 -7.24
CA ALA A 19 -26.25 53.32 -7.06
C ALA A 19 -25.21 52.31 -6.55
N ALA A 20 -23.95 52.43 -7.00
CA ALA A 20 -22.83 51.66 -6.47
C ALA A 20 -22.50 52.03 -5.01
N ALA A 21 -22.50 53.32 -4.66
CA ALA A 21 -22.21 53.78 -3.31
C ALA A 21 -23.21 53.24 -2.26
N ARG A 22 -24.51 53.18 -2.60
CA ARG A 22 -25.55 52.61 -1.72
C ARG A 22 -25.38 51.10 -1.51
N ARG A 23 -25.01 50.36 -2.55
CA ARG A 23 -24.72 48.92 -2.45
C ARG A 23 -23.48 48.66 -1.59
N HIS A 24 -22.41 49.44 -1.78
CA HIS A 24 -21.20 49.35 -0.97
C HIS A 24 -21.48 49.70 0.51
N PHE A 25 -22.33 50.69 0.77
CA PHE A 25 -22.77 51.03 2.13
C PHE A 25 -23.53 49.87 2.79
N GLY A 26 -24.51 49.27 2.09
CA GLY A 26 -25.25 48.11 2.57
C GLY A 26 -24.33 46.93 2.89
N SER A 27 -23.38 46.62 2.00
CA SER A 27 -22.39 45.56 2.22
C SER A 27 -21.46 45.86 3.41
N LEU A 28 -20.96 47.09 3.55
CA LEU A 28 -20.03 47.47 4.62
C LEU A 28 -20.66 47.35 6.01
N PHE A 29 -21.96 47.64 6.13
CA PHE A 29 -22.71 47.60 7.40
C PHE A 29 -23.63 46.37 7.53
N GLN A 30 -23.60 45.45 6.57
CA GLN A 30 -24.42 44.22 6.54
C GLN A 30 -25.92 44.53 6.68
N ILE A 31 -26.40 45.48 5.87
CA ILE A 31 -27.81 45.87 5.80
C ILE A 31 -28.35 45.41 4.44
N ASP A 32 -29.22 44.41 4.46
CA ASP A 32 -29.79 43.82 3.24
C ASP A 32 -31.10 44.50 2.78
N ASP A 33 -31.73 45.31 3.66
CA ASP A 33 -33.00 46.00 3.37
C ASP A 33 -32.77 47.35 2.65
N PRO A 34 -33.18 47.50 1.38
CA PRO A 34 -32.95 48.71 0.58
C PRO A 34 -33.66 49.94 1.14
N LYS A 35 -34.86 49.80 1.73
CA LYS A 35 -35.59 50.93 2.33
C LYS A 35 -34.87 51.51 3.55
N ARG A 36 -34.09 50.67 4.24
CA ARG A 36 -33.30 51.09 5.40
C ARG A 36 -32.03 51.81 4.98
N ILE A 37 -31.42 51.41 3.86
CA ILE A 37 -30.25 52.09 3.28
C ILE A 37 -30.62 53.52 2.86
N GLU A 38 -31.76 53.71 2.18
CA GLU A 38 -32.21 55.04 1.74
C GLU A 38 -32.29 56.07 2.86
N ARG A 39 -32.69 55.65 4.07
CA ARG A 39 -32.76 56.54 5.25
C ARG A 39 -31.41 57.12 5.66
N PHE A 40 -30.31 56.41 5.41
CA PHE A 40 -28.96 56.91 5.71
C PHE A 40 -28.43 57.91 4.67
N PHE A 41 -29.09 58.01 3.51
CA PHE A 41 -28.78 58.96 2.44
C PHE A 41 -29.76 60.14 2.41
N SER A 42 -30.47 60.39 3.51
CA SER A 42 -31.49 61.43 3.64
C SER A 42 -30.94 62.85 3.88
N GLY A 43 -29.61 63.03 3.95
CA GLY A 43 -28.97 64.31 4.26
C GLY A 43 -28.79 64.58 5.76
N ALA A 44 -29.47 63.83 6.64
CA ALA A 44 -29.37 64.01 8.08
C ALA A 44 -28.07 63.38 8.64
N PRO A 45 -27.30 64.08 9.50
CA PRO A 45 -26.08 63.53 10.09
C PRO A 45 -26.40 62.41 11.09
N ILE A 46 -26.01 61.19 10.76
CA ILE A 46 -26.23 59.99 11.57
C ILE A 46 -24.90 59.47 12.10
N ILE A 47 -24.83 59.19 13.41
CA ILE A 47 -23.65 58.61 14.03
C ILE A 47 -23.65 57.10 13.77
N LEU A 48 -22.74 56.63 12.90
CA LEU A 48 -22.61 55.21 12.58
C LEU A 48 -21.91 54.43 13.69
N ARG A 49 -20.91 55.04 14.35
CA ARG A 49 -20.17 54.45 15.48
C ARG A 49 -19.70 55.52 16.47
N ARG A 50 -19.85 55.27 17.77
CA ARG A 50 -19.46 56.18 18.86
C ARG A 50 -18.18 55.71 19.57
N GLY A 51 -17.39 56.66 20.05
CA GLY A 51 -16.28 56.41 20.97
C GLY A 51 -15.10 55.61 20.38
N LEU A 52 -14.86 55.71 19.08
CA LEU A 52 -13.75 55.05 18.40
C LEU A 52 -12.42 55.64 18.84
N GLU A 53 -11.44 54.78 19.11
CA GLU A 53 -10.06 55.20 19.31
C GLU A 53 -9.48 55.76 18.00
N GLN A 54 -8.59 56.75 18.07
CA GLN A 54 -8.08 57.52 16.93
C GLN A 54 -7.63 56.64 15.73
N LYS A 55 -6.89 55.56 15.96
CA LYS A 55 -6.43 54.64 14.90
C LYS A 55 -7.59 53.91 14.22
N ALA A 56 -8.57 53.44 15.00
CA ALA A 56 -9.76 52.79 14.47
C ALA A 56 -10.66 53.79 13.71
N ALA A 57 -10.83 55.00 14.24
CA ALA A 57 -11.58 56.08 13.61
C ALA A 57 -11.00 56.45 12.23
N ALA A 58 -9.68 56.62 12.13
CA ALA A 58 -8.99 56.88 10.88
C ALA A 58 -9.15 55.74 9.86
N ALA A 59 -9.02 54.47 10.31
CA ALA A 59 -9.19 53.32 9.44
C ALA A 59 -10.61 53.22 8.85
N TRP A 60 -11.64 53.55 9.65
CA TRP A 60 -13.02 53.61 9.18
C TRP A 60 -13.25 54.75 8.19
N PHE A 61 -12.70 55.94 8.47
CA PHE A 61 -12.79 57.10 7.57
C PHE A 61 -12.17 56.81 6.19
N VAL A 62 -10.95 56.25 6.15
CA VAL A 62 -10.27 55.88 4.90
C VAL A 62 -11.06 54.83 4.13
N ARG A 63 -11.60 53.82 4.82
CA ARG A 63 -12.40 52.76 4.19
C ARG A 63 -13.69 53.30 3.57
N MET A 64 -14.39 54.21 4.24
CA MET A 64 -15.61 54.82 3.69
C MET A 64 -15.28 55.71 2.48
N ARG A 65 -14.21 56.51 2.56
CA ARG A 65 -13.76 57.34 1.45
C ARG A 65 -13.37 56.51 0.22
N GLY A 66 -12.69 55.38 0.40
CA GLY A 66 -12.33 54.46 -0.67
C GLY A 66 -13.52 53.80 -1.38
N LEU A 67 -14.70 53.81 -0.76
CA LEU A 67 -15.96 53.33 -1.33
C LEU A 67 -16.82 54.46 -1.92
N GLY A 68 -16.27 55.67 -2.01
CA GLY A 68 -16.96 56.85 -2.55
C GLY A 68 -17.90 57.54 -1.56
N LEU A 69 -17.82 57.22 -0.26
CA LEU A 69 -18.67 57.79 0.79
C LEU A 69 -17.93 58.83 1.60
N GLN A 70 -18.53 60.01 1.79
CA GLN A 70 -17.94 61.08 2.59
C GLN A 70 -18.43 61.00 4.04
N ALA A 71 -17.51 60.73 4.95
CA ALA A 71 -17.75 60.65 6.39
C ALA A 71 -17.07 61.81 7.11
N HIS A 72 -17.52 62.14 8.31
CA HIS A 72 -16.84 63.10 9.17
C HIS A 72 -16.48 62.47 10.51
N LEU A 73 -15.24 62.70 10.96
CA LEU A 73 -14.81 62.33 12.30
C LEU A 73 -15.03 63.51 13.23
N GLN A 74 -16.00 63.37 14.14
CA GLN A 74 -16.22 64.36 15.18
C GLN A 74 -15.42 63.97 16.42
N PRO A 75 -14.51 64.82 16.93
CA PRO A 75 -13.90 64.60 18.24
C PRO A 75 -15.02 64.45 19.27
N ALA A 76 -14.94 63.42 20.10
CA ALA A 76 -15.82 63.33 21.27
C ALA A 76 -15.32 64.36 22.30
N ALA A 77 -15.52 65.65 22.01
CA ALA A 77 -15.33 66.73 22.96
C ALA A 77 -16.38 66.56 24.06
N GLY A 78 -15.93 66.67 25.31
CA GLY A 78 -16.75 66.46 26.49
C GLY A 78 -18.02 67.28 26.43
N LEU A 79 -19.15 66.64 26.74
CA LEU A 79 -20.36 67.36 27.10
C LEU A 79 -20.06 68.34 28.25
N PRO A 80 -20.77 69.49 28.31
CA PRO A 80 -20.71 70.41 29.42
C PRO A 80 -20.94 69.70 30.77
N PRO A 81 -20.39 70.24 31.87
CA PRO A 81 -20.49 69.62 33.18
C PRO A 81 -21.96 69.44 33.54
N VAL A 82 -22.34 68.19 33.80
CA VAL A 82 -23.53 67.92 34.60
C VAL A 82 -23.34 68.66 35.92
N PRO A 83 -24.31 69.48 36.38
CA PRO A 83 -24.16 70.27 37.59
C PRO A 83 -23.71 69.43 38.77
N ALA A 84 -22.81 70.01 39.56
CA ALA A 84 -22.29 69.46 40.80
C ALA A 84 -23.41 68.88 41.65
N ALA A 85 -23.13 67.66 42.13
CA ALA A 85 -23.64 67.05 43.35
C ALA A 85 -24.60 67.95 44.16
N GLN A 86 -25.91 67.66 44.04
CA GLN A 86 -26.74 67.75 45.23
C GLN A 86 -26.14 66.81 46.28
N LYS A 87 -25.88 67.36 47.47
CA LYS A 87 -25.56 66.62 48.68
C LYS A 87 -26.47 65.39 48.79
N PRO A 88 -25.99 64.26 49.32
CA PRO A 88 -26.80 63.06 49.49
C PRO A 88 -27.97 63.36 50.43
N GLY A 89 -29.12 63.73 49.85
CA GLY A 89 -30.40 63.61 50.51
C GLY A 89 -30.59 62.15 50.84
N LYS A 90 -30.80 61.85 52.12
CA LYS A 90 -31.01 60.52 52.68
C LYS A 90 -31.83 59.66 51.72
N ARG A 91 -31.14 58.79 50.98
CA ARG A 91 -31.77 57.60 50.42
C ARG A 91 -32.18 56.79 51.63
N THR A 92 -33.48 56.74 51.90
CA THR A 92 -34.08 55.59 52.57
C THR A 92 -33.46 54.35 51.91
N PRO A 93 -32.83 53.44 52.67
CA PRO A 93 -32.25 52.26 52.09
C PRO A 93 -33.36 51.56 51.28
N ALA A 94 -33.14 51.41 49.98
CA ALA A 94 -33.76 50.27 49.32
C ALA A 94 -33.37 49.05 50.15
N PRO A 95 -34.32 48.15 50.48
CA PRO A 95 -34.00 46.94 51.23
C PRO A 95 -32.77 46.30 50.57
N PRO A 96 -31.74 45.90 51.34
CA PRO A 96 -30.57 45.29 50.74
C PRO A 96 -31.06 44.15 49.86
N ALA A 97 -30.73 44.20 48.57
CA ALA A 97 -30.78 43.02 47.73
C ALA A 97 -30.03 41.95 48.50
N ALA A 98 -30.77 40.93 48.93
CA ALA A 98 -30.32 39.95 49.90
C ALA A 98 -28.89 39.53 49.58
N THR A 99 -28.01 39.72 50.56
CA THR A 99 -26.66 39.18 50.58
C THR A 99 -26.81 37.66 50.65
N GLY A 100 -27.04 37.02 49.50
CA GLY A 100 -27.35 35.60 49.38
C GLY A 100 -26.83 35.07 48.05
N THR A 101 -25.91 34.10 48.15
CA THR A 101 -25.66 32.99 47.20
C THR A 101 -25.16 33.28 45.76
N ALA A 102 -25.22 34.49 45.20
CA ALA A 102 -24.86 34.75 43.80
C ALA A 102 -23.36 34.98 43.48
N ARG A 103 -22.43 34.77 44.41
CA ARG A 103 -21.00 35.12 44.20
C ARG A 103 -20.25 34.21 43.22
N TRP A 104 -20.76 32.99 42.97
CA TRP A 104 -20.07 31.95 42.19
C TRP A 104 -20.92 31.30 41.09
N GLY A 105 -22.13 31.83 40.85
CA GLY A 105 -23.08 31.31 39.86
C GLY A 105 -23.01 32.04 38.50
N PRO A 106 -23.53 31.42 37.43
CA PRO A 106 -23.71 32.09 36.15
C PRO A 106 -24.78 33.19 36.26
N ASN A 107 -24.72 34.21 35.39
CA ASN A 107 -25.74 35.26 35.37
C ASN A 107 -27.12 34.66 35.03
N PRO A 108 -28.11 34.66 35.95
CA PRO A 108 -29.42 34.03 35.76
C PRO A 108 -30.16 34.49 34.49
N TYR A 109 -29.94 35.74 34.08
CA TYR A 109 -30.59 36.34 32.92
C TYR A 109 -29.98 35.91 31.57
N THR A 110 -28.82 35.26 31.58
CA THR A 110 -28.17 34.74 30.36
C THR A 110 -28.52 33.27 30.08
N LEU A 111 -29.21 32.63 31.01
CA LEU A 111 -29.45 31.20 30.96
C LEU A 111 -30.68 30.87 30.11
N LYS A 112 -30.54 29.84 29.28
CA LYS A 112 -31.63 29.34 28.43
C LYS A 112 -32.15 28.02 29.01
N PRO A 113 -33.47 27.85 29.19
CA PRO A 113 -34.00 26.56 29.62
C PRO A 113 -33.74 25.51 28.54
N TYR A 114 -33.34 24.31 28.95
CA TYR A 114 -33.25 23.17 28.04
C TYR A 114 -34.62 22.87 27.45
N ARG A 115 -34.74 22.95 26.13
CA ARG A 115 -35.91 22.49 25.40
C ARG A 115 -35.58 21.17 24.74
N ALA A 116 -36.22 20.10 25.22
CA ALA A 116 -36.17 18.83 24.54
C ALA A 116 -36.68 19.00 23.10
N PRO A 117 -35.94 18.52 22.09
CA PRO A 117 -36.42 18.53 20.72
C PRO A 117 -37.63 17.59 20.59
N ALA A 118 -38.65 17.97 19.81
CA ALA A 118 -39.88 17.17 19.65
C ALA A 118 -39.65 15.74 19.10
N ALA A 119 -38.50 15.51 18.46
CA ALA A 119 -38.16 14.29 17.72
C ALA A 119 -37.08 13.40 18.40
N VAL A 120 -36.93 13.41 19.74
CA VAL A 120 -35.89 12.59 20.41
C VAL A 120 -36.03 11.09 20.09
N ALA A 121 -37.25 10.56 20.11
CA ALA A 121 -37.53 9.17 19.78
C ALA A 121 -37.22 8.84 18.30
N GLU A 122 -37.56 9.74 17.38
CA GLU A 122 -37.25 9.59 15.95
C GLU A 122 -35.75 9.61 15.69
N ARG A 123 -34.98 10.45 16.39
CA ARG A 123 -33.52 10.49 16.31
C ARG A 123 -32.87 9.21 16.81
N ALA A 124 -33.40 8.62 17.88
CA ALA A 124 -32.95 7.32 18.36
C ALA A 124 -33.19 6.22 17.31
N LEU A 125 -34.40 6.16 16.73
CA LEU A 125 -34.74 5.21 15.67
C LEU A 125 -33.85 5.39 14.42
N GLN A 126 -33.62 6.65 14.00
CA GLN A 126 -32.74 6.97 12.87
C GLN A 126 -31.29 6.57 13.15
N ALA A 127 -30.77 6.80 14.36
CA ALA A 127 -29.42 6.37 14.75
C ALA A 127 -29.30 4.84 14.71
N ARG A 128 -30.31 4.11 15.20
CA ARG A 128 -30.37 2.64 15.12
C ARG A 128 -30.40 2.15 13.67
N LYS A 129 -31.25 2.71 12.81
CA LYS A 129 -31.30 2.37 11.38
C LYS A 129 -29.94 2.58 10.71
N ARG A 130 -29.30 3.73 10.95
CA ARG A 130 -27.95 4.03 10.43
C ARG A 130 -26.88 3.06 10.96
N ALA A 131 -26.96 2.66 12.23
CA ALA A 131 -26.05 1.67 12.80
C ALA A 131 -26.19 0.30 12.12
N HIS A 132 -27.43 -0.16 11.87
CA HIS A 132 -27.66 -1.41 11.14
C HIS A 132 -27.19 -1.35 9.69
N VAL A 133 -27.45 -0.24 8.99
CA VAL A 133 -26.94 -0.03 7.62
C VAL A 133 -25.41 -0.07 7.61
N ALA A 134 -24.75 0.60 8.55
CA ALA A 134 -23.30 0.61 8.67
C ALA A 134 -22.72 -0.79 8.93
N LEU A 135 -23.35 -1.57 9.83
CA LEU A 135 -22.95 -2.96 10.08
C LEU A 135 -23.13 -3.84 8.83
N GLY A 136 -24.25 -3.68 8.11
CA GLY A 136 -24.50 -4.37 6.85
C GLY A 136 -23.46 -4.04 5.78
N THR A 137 -23.06 -2.77 5.65
CA THR A 137 -21.99 -2.36 4.72
C THR A 137 -20.63 -2.93 5.12
N ALA A 138 -20.32 -3.01 6.43
CA ALA A 138 -19.09 -3.63 6.91
C ALA A 138 -19.06 -5.14 6.60
N LEU A 139 -20.16 -5.84 6.85
CA LEU A 139 -20.29 -7.26 6.53
C LEU A 139 -20.12 -7.51 5.03
N LEU A 140 -20.79 -6.71 4.18
CA LEU A 140 -20.66 -6.80 2.73
C LEU A 140 -19.20 -6.58 2.29
N ALA A 141 -18.52 -5.56 2.82
CA ALA A 141 -17.11 -5.28 2.50
C ALA A 141 -16.18 -6.44 2.91
N ILE A 142 -16.43 -7.07 4.06
CA ILE A 142 -15.68 -8.26 4.51
C ILE A 142 -15.96 -9.46 3.60
N CYS A 143 -17.22 -9.70 3.22
CA CYS A 143 -17.57 -10.76 2.28
C CYS A 143 -16.91 -10.55 0.90
N LEU A 144 -16.91 -9.31 0.40
CA LEU A 144 -16.23 -8.94 -0.85
C LEU A 144 -14.71 -9.09 -0.74
N LEU A 145 -14.13 -8.74 0.41
CA LEU A 145 -12.71 -8.95 0.67
C LEU A 145 -12.35 -10.44 0.59
N PHE A 146 -13.14 -11.30 1.26
CA PHE A 146 -12.96 -12.74 1.20
C PHE A 146 -13.13 -13.28 -0.23
N ALA A 147 -14.18 -12.87 -0.93
CA ALA A 147 -14.42 -13.24 -2.33
C ALA A 147 -13.27 -12.80 -3.26
N LEU A 148 -12.70 -11.61 -3.05
CA LEU A 148 -11.57 -11.12 -3.82
C LEU A 148 -10.29 -11.93 -3.52
N THR A 149 -10.08 -12.34 -2.26
CA THR A 149 -8.95 -13.19 -1.90
C THR A 149 -9.05 -14.59 -2.50
N THR A 150 -10.24 -15.21 -2.49
CA THR A 150 -10.45 -16.53 -3.10
C THR A 150 -10.35 -16.45 -4.62
N LEU A 151 -10.96 -15.44 -5.24
CA LEU A 151 -10.85 -15.20 -6.69
C LEU A 151 -9.38 -15.04 -7.10
N ALA A 152 -8.59 -14.29 -6.33
CA ALA A 152 -7.17 -14.10 -6.63
C ALA A 152 -6.34 -15.39 -6.59
N GLN A 153 -6.74 -16.39 -5.80
CA GLN A 153 -6.11 -17.72 -5.77
C GLN A 153 -6.55 -18.59 -6.96
N LEU A 154 -7.78 -18.39 -7.45
CA LEU A 154 -8.33 -19.11 -8.59
C LEU A 154 -7.82 -18.57 -9.95
N LEU A 155 -7.41 -17.30 -10.02
CA LEU A 155 -6.88 -16.74 -11.26
C LEU A 155 -5.55 -17.43 -11.64
N PRO A 156 -5.43 -17.97 -12.88
CA PRO A 156 -4.20 -18.62 -13.32
C PRO A 156 -3.02 -17.64 -13.24
N PRO A 157 -1.82 -18.09 -12.83
CA PRO A 157 -0.64 -17.22 -12.85
C PRO A 157 -0.31 -16.84 -14.29
N PRO A 158 0.27 -15.65 -14.52
CA PRO A 158 0.75 -15.29 -15.85
C PRO A 158 1.77 -16.33 -16.33
N PRO A 159 1.77 -16.65 -17.64
CA PRO A 159 2.53 -17.76 -18.20
C PRO A 159 4.02 -17.66 -17.85
N ALA A 160 4.62 -18.81 -17.54
CA ALA A 160 6.04 -18.86 -17.18
C ALA A 160 6.94 -18.53 -18.37
N VAL A 161 8.10 -17.95 -18.08
CA VAL A 161 9.15 -17.76 -19.09
C VAL A 161 9.63 -19.16 -19.50
N PRO A 162 9.64 -19.50 -20.80
CA PRO A 162 10.13 -20.79 -21.25
C PRO A 162 11.60 -20.97 -20.88
N ALA A 163 11.92 -22.04 -20.17
CA ALA A 163 13.30 -22.41 -19.89
C ALA A 163 13.98 -22.99 -21.13
N LEU A 164 15.26 -22.70 -21.27
CA LEU A 164 16.16 -23.33 -22.23
C LEU A 164 16.44 -24.77 -21.80
N ARG A 165 16.57 -25.66 -22.78
CA ARG A 165 16.79 -27.10 -22.57
C ARG A 165 17.96 -27.66 -23.36
N ALA A 166 18.13 -27.15 -24.58
CA ALA A 166 19.18 -27.59 -25.48
C ALA A 166 19.69 -26.41 -26.28
N ALA A 167 20.90 -26.54 -26.77
CA ALA A 167 21.51 -25.59 -27.68
C ALA A 167 22.47 -26.34 -28.59
N ALA A 168 22.65 -25.83 -29.81
CA ALA A 168 23.64 -26.32 -30.73
C ALA A 168 24.21 -25.13 -31.53
N SER A 169 25.52 -25.14 -31.71
CA SER A 169 26.23 -24.21 -32.58
C SER A 169 26.72 -24.93 -33.84
N ASN A 170 26.94 -24.18 -34.91
CA ASN A 170 27.54 -24.69 -36.13
C ASN A 170 28.93 -24.07 -36.39
N ASP A 171 29.64 -24.61 -37.38
CA ASP A 171 30.98 -24.15 -37.76
C ASP A 171 31.01 -22.71 -38.31
N ALA A 172 29.84 -22.13 -38.67
CA ALA A 172 29.70 -20.75 -39.10
C ALA A 172 29.49 -19.76 -37.93
N GLY A 173 29.43 -20.26 -36.70
CA GLY A 173 29.18 -19.47 -35.51
C GLY A 173 27.71 -19.17 -35.26
N GLU A 174 26.77 -19.74 -36.01
CA GLU A 174 25.34 -19.61 -35.67
C GLU A 174 24.99 -20.46 -34.46
N LEU A 175 24.03 -19.98 -33.68
CA LEU A 175 23.58 -20.62 -32.44
C LEU A 175 22.08 -20.86 -32.50
N MET A 176 21.68 -22.10 -32.26
CA MET A 176 20.28 -22.50 -32.12
C MET A 176 20.01 -22.87 -30.66
N LEU A 177 19.06 -22.20 -30.05
CA LEU A 177 18.62 -22.46 -28.67
C LEU A 177 17.22 -23.07 -28.69
N ALA A 178 16.96 -24.10 -27.89
CA ALA A 178 15.64 -24.71 -27.76
C ALA A 178 15.07 -24.57 -26.36
N THR A 179 13.79 -24.23 -26.33
CA THR A 179 12.89 -24.39 -25.18
C THR A 179 12.00 -25.60 -25.42
N ARG A 180 11.01 -25.87 -24.55
CA ARG A 180 10.03 -26.95 -24.81
C ARG A 180 9.19 -26.76 -26.09
N GLN A 181 9.02 -25.51 -26.53
CA GLN A 181 8.07 -25.16 -27.60
C GLN A 181 8.66 -24.32 -28.72
N LEU A 182 9.83 -23.71 -28.50
CA LEU A 182 10.44 -22.76 -29.43
C LEU A 182 11.88 -23.12 -29.71
N LEU A 183 12.29 -22.88 -30.94
CA LEU A 183 13.66 -22.76 -31.40
C LEU A 183 13.95 -21.28 -31.66
N LEU A 184 15.06 -20.81 -31.11
CA LEU A 184 15.51 -19.43 -31.16
C LEU A 184 16.84 -19.45 -31.91
N HIS A 185 16.85 -18.86 -33.11
CA HIS A 185 18.01 -18.83 -33.99
C HIS A 185 18.75 -17.51 -33.80
N HIS A 186 20.05 -17.60 -33.58
CA HIS A 186 20.94 -16.48 -33.35
C HIS A 186 22.13 -16.55 -34.31
N ASP A 187 22.62 -15.38 -34.70
CA ASP A 187 23.85 -15.25 -35.48
C ASP A 187 25.09 -15.41 -34.59
N ARG A 188 26.27 -15.21 -35.18
CA ARG A 188 27.57 -15.26 -34.49
C ARG A 188 27.83 -14.15 -33.46
N SER A 189 27.10 -13.05 -33.53
CA SER A 189 27.17 -11.97 -32.55
C SER A 189 26.24 -12.22 -31.35
N GLY A 190 25.27 -13.12 -31.52
CA GLY A 190 24.19 -13.40 -30.57
C GLY A 190 22.89 -12.67 -30.92
N ALA A 191 22.86 -11.90 -32.01
CA ALA A 191 21.65 -11.22 -32.50
C ALA A 191 20.63 -12.25 -32.97
N ALA A 192 19.35 -12.00 -32.66
CA ALA A 192 18.27 -12.89 -33.04
C ALA A 192 18.02 -12.84 -34.56
N LEU A 193 18.09 -14.00 -35.22
CA LEU A 193 17.76 -14.19 -36.63
C LEU A 193 16.29 -14.58 -36.82
N GLY A 194 15.72 -15.32 -35.87
CA GLY A 194 14.32 -15.73 -35.95
C GLY A 194 13.88 -16.65 -34.82
N THR A 195 12.56 -16.85 -34.73
CA THR A 195 11.95 -17.79 -33.77
C THR A 195 11.01 -18.73 -34.49
N LEU A 196 11.24 -20.03 -34.32
CA LEU A 196 10.40 -21.10 -34.88
C LEU A 196 9.68 -21.81 -33.75
N SER A 197 8.39 -22.06 -33.91
CA SER A 197 7.62 -22.86 -32.97
C SER A 197 7.63 -24.33 -33.36
N ARG A 198 7.55 -25.19 -32.35
CA ARG A 198 7.41 -26.64 -32.51
C ARG A 198 6.21 -27.00 -33.43
N ALA A 199 5.12 -26.25 -33.32
CA ALA A 199 3.92 -26.45 -34.13
C ALA A 199 4.15 -26.11 -35.61
N GLN A 200 4.85 -25.00 -35.91
CA GLN A 200 5.24 -24.66 -37.28
C GLN A 200 6.12 -25.74 -37.91
N LEU A 201 7.01 -26.33 -37.12
CA LEU A 201 7.91 -27.40 -37.54
C LEU A 201 7.22 -28.77 -37.70
N GLY A 202 5.93 -28.91 -37.39
CA GLY A 202 5.21 -30.19 -37.45
C GLY A 202 5.59 -31.20 -36.38
N LEU A 203 6.26 -30.77 -35.31
CA LEU A 203 6.72 -31.64 -34.22
C LEU A 203 5.63 -31.76 -33.15
N THR A 204 5.32 -32.96 -32.67
CA THR A 204 4.24 -33.19 -31.68
C THR A 204 4.73 -33.28 -30.22
N ALA A 205 6.01 -33.58 -30.02
CA ALA A 205 6.63 -33.81 -28.72
C ALA A 205 7.69 -32.75 -28.36
N PRO A 206 7.96 -32.51 -27.06
CA PRO A 206 8.87 -31.44 -26.63
C PRO A 206 10.32 -31.72 -27.03
N LEU A 207 11.01 -30.67 -27.48
CA LEU A 207 12.42 -30.71 -27.87
C LEU A 207 13.32 -31.11 -26.70
N GLN A 208 14.30 -32.00 -26.95
CA GLN A 208 15.26 -32.49 -25.96
C GLN A 208 16.71 -32.18 -26.31
N GLN A 209 17.13 -32.43 -27.55
CA GLN A 209 18.51 -32.20 -28.01
C GLN A 209 18.50 -31.66 -29.44
N LEU A 210 19.56 -30.93 -29.77
CA LEU A 210 19.79 -30.33 -31.09
C LEU A 210 21.19 -30.68 -31.56
N LEU A 211 21.35 -30.91 -32.87
CA LEU A 211 22.64 -31.09 -33.51
C LEU A 211 22.58 -30.51 -34.92
N TRP A 212 23.50 -29.63 -35.28
CA TRP A 212 23.62 -29.19 -36.67
C TRP A 212 24.22 -30.30 -37.53
N LEU A 213 23.55 -30.64 -38.63
CA LEU A 213 24.09 -31.56 -39.66
C LEU A 213 24.96 -30.78 -40.64
N ASP A 214 24.53 -29.57 -40.99
CA ASP A 214 25.25 -28.60 -41.81
C ASP A 214 24.73 -27.18 -41.51
N ARG A 215 24.96 -26.21 -42.42
CA ARG A 215 24.52 -24.81 -42.24
C ARG A 215 23.01 -24.60 -42.32
N ALA A 216 22.25 -25.50 -42.95
CA ALA A 216 20.82 -25.33 -43.19
C ALA A 216 19.95 -26.38 -42.49
N ARG A 217 20.52 -27.54 -42.16
CA ARG A 217 19.81 -28.70 -41.62
C ARG A 217 20.18 -28.95 -40.16
N LEU A 218 19.15 -29.04 -39.33
CA LEU A 218 19.23 -29.33 -37.91
C LEU A 218 18.62 -30.70 -37.63
N LEU A 219 19.36 -31.57 -36.95
CA LEU A 219 18.82 -32.77 -36.34
C LEU A 219 18.26 -32.43 -34.97
N VAL A 220 17.01 -32.82 -34.74
CA VAL A 220 16.24 -32.51 -33.55
C VAL A 220 15.74 -33.80 -32.94
N GLN A 221 16.03 -34.00 -31.65
CA GLN A 221 15.40 -35.06 -30.86
C GLN A 221 14.23 -34.51 -30.07
N VAL A 222 13.11 -35.21 -30.14
CA VAL A 222 11.93 -34.94 -29.30
C VAL A 222 11.76 -36.04 -28.25
N ALA A 223 11.14 -35.69 -27.12
CA ALA A 223 10.87 -36.65 -26.06
C ALA A 223 9.84 -37.70 -26.48
N THR A 224 10.16 -38.99 -26.35
CA THR A 224 9.21 -40.09 -26.55
C THR A 224 9.33 -41.08 -25.39
N THR A 225 8.34 -41.97 -25.24
CA THR A 225 8.36 -43.06 -24.25
C THR A 225 9.50 -44.05 -24.48
N GLU A 226 9.99 -44.16 -25.73
CA GLU A 226 11.03 -45.11 -26.13
C GLU A 226 12.43 -44.49 -26.21
N GLY A 227 12.68 -43.28 -25.70
CA GLY A 227 14.04 -42.69 -25.68
C GLY A 227 14.41 -41.84 -26.90
N GLY A 228 13.41 -41.31 -27.60
CA GLY A 228 13.56 -40.27 -28.63
C GLY A 228 12.92 -40.63 -29.97
N ASN A 229 12.47 -39.61 -30.70
CA ASN A 229 12.32 -39.66 -32.16
C ASN A 229 13.22 -38.57 -32.73
N LEU A 230 13.97 -38.92 -33.78
CA LEU A 230 14.87 -38.01 -34.48
C LEU A 230 14.17 -37.42 -35.71
N TYR A 231 14.25 -36.10 -35.83
CA TYR A 231 13.72 -35.34 -36.95
C TYR A 231 14.79 -34.49 -37.59
N ARG A 232 14.83 -34.48 -38.91
CA ARG A 232 15.67 -33.59 -39.71
C ARG A 232 14.82 -32.38 -40.11
N CYS A 233 15.26 -31.22 -39.69
CA CYS A 233 14.59 -29.94 -39.90
C CYS A 233 15.40 -29.06 -40.85
N VAL A 234 14.73 -28.47 -41.84
CA VAL A 234 15.31 -27.44 -42.71
C VAL A 234 14.85 -26.09 -42.18
N ILE A 235 15.78 -25.29 -41.66
CA ILE A 235 15.45 -24.07 -40.90
C ILE A 235 14.76 -23.03 -41.80
N ALA A 236 15.23 -22.84 -43.03
CA ALA A 236 14.66 -21.89 -43.98
C ALA A 236 13.22 -22.22 -44.40
N GLU A 237 12.87 -23.51 -44.43
CA GLU A 237 11.53 -23.98 -44.84
C GLU A 237 10.58 -24.15 -43.65
N ALA A 238 11.08 -24.03 -42.42
CA ALA A 238 10.34 -24.33 -41.19
C ALA A 238 9.65 -25.71 -41.23
N GLN A 239 10.27 -26.71 -41.87
CA GLN A 239 9.72 -28.07 -41.99
C GLN A 239 10.67 -29.10 -41.38
N CYS A 240 10.11 -30.03 -40.60
CA CYS A 240 10.82 -31.21 -40.13
C CYS A 240 10.24 -32.49 -40.73
N ARG A 241 11.10 -33.45 -41.04
CA ARG A 241 10.74 -34.82 -41.46
C ARG A 241 11.43 -35.84 -40.55
N ALA A 242 10.88 -37.03 -40.43
CA ALA A 242 11.54 -38.10 -39.69
C ALA A 242 12.95 -38.36 -40.25
N PHE A 243 13.90 -38.67 -39.37
CA PHE A 243 15.30 -38.84 -39.76
C PHE A 243 15.49 -40.01 -40.74
N ALA A 244 14.79 -41.13 -40.51
CA ALA A 244 14.88 -42.36 -41.32
C ALA A 244 13.49 -42.88 -41.73
N GLY A 245 12.89 -42.30 -42.77
CA GLY A 245 11.61 -42.75 -43.34
C GLY A 245 10.46 -42.93 -42.32
N ASP A 246 9.43 -43.69 -42.70
CA ASP A 246 8.23 -43.91 -41.88
C ASP A 246 8.37 -45.08 -40.86
N GLN A 247 9.55 -45.68 -40.72
CA GLN A 247 9.73 -46.99 -40.06
C GLN A 247 10.75 -47.03 -38.91
N GLY A 248 11.41 -45.91 -38.56
CA GLY A 248 12.50 -45.93 -37.56
C GLY A 248 12.26 -45.06 -36.34
N HIS A 249 11.89 -45.66 -35.20
CA HIS A 249 12.04 -45.04 -33.88
C HIS A 249 13.51 -45.13 -33.45
N TRP A 250 14.18 -43.97 -33.34
CA TRP A 250 15.59 -43.90 -32.94
C TRP A 250 15.73 -43.53 -31.47
N ARG A 251 16.20 -44.47 -30.66
CA ARG A 251 16.71 -44.15 -29.33
C ARG A 251 18.12 -43.55 -29.46
N ALA A 252 18.28 -42.32 -29.01
CA ALA A 252 19.54 -41.59 -29.12
C ALA A 252 19.73 -40.62 -27.95
N ASP A 253 20.24 -41.11 -26.82
CA ASP A 253 20.45 -40.29 -25.61
C ASP A 253 21.54 -39.23 -25.79
N ALA A 254 22.43 -39.42 -26.77
CA ALA A 254 23.34 -38.40 -27.26
C ALA A 254 23.64 -38.60 -28.75
N MET A 255 24.07 -37.52 -29.39
CA MET A 255 24.39 -37.50 -30.81
C MET A 255 25.58 -36.59 -31.10
N VAL A 256 26.38 -36.96 -32.09
CA VAL A 256 27.47 -36.12 -32.61
C VAL A 256 27.61 -36.31 -34.11
N ARG A 257 27.86 -35.21 -34.83
CA ARG A 257 28.13 -35.25 -36.27
C ARG A 257 29.53 -35.77 -36.52
N VAL A 258 29.68 -36.70 -37.46
CA VAL A 258 30.99 -37.15 -37.93
C VAL A 258 31.58 -36.08 -38.87
N PRO A 259 32.76 -35.51 -38.58
CA PRO A 259 33.38 -34.46 -39.40
C PRO A 259 33.52 -34.88 -40.88
N ASN A 260 33.38 -33.91 -41.78
CA ASN A 260 33.52 -34.09 -43.23
C ASN A 260 32.64 -35.20 -43.85
N SER A 261 31.54 -35.56 -43.18
CA SER A 261 30.59 -36.55 -43.69
C SER A 261 29.16 -36.16 -43.31
N GLN A 262 28.18 -36.86 -43.89
CA GLN A 262 26.76 -36.74 -43.53
C GLN A 262 26.35 -37.78 -42.47
N HIS A 263 27.32 -38.45 -41.84
CA HIS A 263 27.05 -39.48 -40.85
C HIS A 263 26.92 -38.87 -39.46
N VAL A 264 26.16 -39.54 -38.61
CA VAL A 264 25.97 -39.17 -37.21
C VAL A 264 26.30 -40.38 -36.35
N VAL A 265 26.96 -40.15 -35.21
CA VAL A 265 27.09 -41.17 -34.18
C VAL A 265 26.00 -40.94 -33.14
N LEU A 266 25.27 -41.99 -32.81
CA LEU A 266 24.22 -42.01 -31.80
C LEU A 266 24.66 -42.89 -30.63
N ALA A 267 24.37 -42.46 -29.41
CA ALA A 267 24.52 -43.25 -28.20
C ALA A 267 23.15 -43.74 -27.72
N ASP A 268 23.01 -45.05 -27.58
CA ASP A 268 21.86 -45.70 -26.97
C ASP A 268 22.33 -46.26 -25.63
N SER A 269 22.17 -45.45 -24.57
CA SER A 269 22.70 -45.77 -23.24
C SER A 269 21.96 -46.94 -22.59
N ALA A 270 20.67 -47.08 -22.89
CA ALA A 270 19.85 -48.13 -22.33
C ALA A 270 20.22 -49.52 -22.86
N ASN A 271 20.64 -49.62 -24.13
CA ASN A 271 21.14 -50.85 -24.72
C ASN A 271 22.67 -50.96 -24.68
N GLY A 272 23.36 -49.95 -24.14
CA GLY A 272 24.83 -49.92 -24.03
C GLY A 272 25.52 -50.06 -25.37
N ARG A 273 25.16 -49.23 -26.36
CA ARG A 273 25.76 -49.29 -27.70
C ARG A 273 25.94 -47.93 -28.36
N LEU A 274 26.95 -47.86 -29.22
CA LEU A 274 27.18 -46.77 -30.14
C LEU A 274 26.80 -47.20 -31.55
N LEU A 275 26.17 -46.31 -32.30
CA LEU A 275 25.68 -46.53 -33.65
C LEU A 275 26.22 -45.43 -34.55
N ARG A 276 26.85 -45.77 -35.68
CA ARG A 276 27.16 -44.84 -36.76
C ARG A 276 26.12 -44.98 -37.85
N VAL A 277 25.41 -43.90 -38.14
CA VAL A 277 24.26 -43.89 -39.05
C VAL A 277 24.55 -42.93 -40.20
N ASP A 278 24.13 -43.30 -41.41
CA ASP A 278 24.21 -42.41 -42.59
C ASP A 278 23.08 -41.37 -42.63
N SER A 279 23.02 -40.56 -43.69
CA SER A 279 22.00 -39.52 -43.85
C SER A 279 20.60 -40.02 -44.22
N ALA A 280 20.48 -41.28 -44.63
CA ALA A 280 19.21 -41.95 -44.92
C ALA A 280 18.67 -42.67 -43.67
N GLY A 281 19.50 -42.85 -42.65
CA GLY A 281 19.15 -43.58 -41.45
C GLY A 281 19.63 -45.03 -41.44
N ASN A 282 20.50 -45.46 -42.34
CA ASN A 282 21.02 -46.82 -42.29
C ASN A 282 22.18 -46.89 -41.29
N VAL A 283 22.18 -47.92 -40.44
CA VAL A 283 23.30 -48.22 -39.55
C VAL A 283 24.46 -48.74 -40.39
N VAL A 284 25.58 -48.01 -40.38
CA VAL A 284 26.80 -48.33 -41.14
C VAL A 284 27.81 -49.07 -40.26
N ALA A 285 27.80 -48.80 -38.96
CA ALA A 285 28.58 -49.54 -37.96
C ALA A 285 27.89 -49.47 -36.59
N GLU A 286 28.07 -50.49 -35.78
CA GLU A 286 27.52 -50.60 -34.43
C GLU A 286 28.55 -51.30 -33.53
N ARG A 287 28.59 -50.93 -32.26
CA ARG A 287 29.35 -51.66 -31.24
C ARG A 287 28.72 -51.50 -29.86
N SER A 288 28.75 -52.57 -29.07
CA SER A 288 28.39 -52.53 -27.65
C SER A 288 29.49 -51.87 -26.83
N THR A 289 29.12 -50.92 -25.97
CA THR A 289 30.04 -50.10 -25.17
C THR A 289 29.34 -49.70 -23.87
N ALA A 290 30.09 -49.72 -22.76
CA ALA A 290 29.56 -49.23 -21.49
C ALA A 290 29.34 -47.70 -21.57
N LEU A 291 28.08 -47.27 -21.44
CA LEU A 291 27.68 -45.87 -21.52
C LEU A 291 27.01 -45.43 -20.21
N PRO A 292 27.24 -44.20 -19.74
CA PRO A 292 26.52 -43.66 -18.59
C PRO A 292 25.06 -43.37 -18.96
N THR A 293 24.21 -43.17 -17.94
CA THR A 293 22.77 -42.89 -18.15
C THR A 293 22.48 -41.58 -18.91
N ARG A 294 23.45 -40.67 -18.96
CA ARG A 294 23.39 -39.44 -19.75
C ARG A 294 24.70 -39.30 -20.52
N PRO A 295 24.85 -40.02 -21.65
CA PRO A 295 26.07 -39.95 -22.43
C PRO A 295 26.23 -38.56 -23.04
N ARG A 296 27.48 -38.18 -23.31
CA ARG A 296 27.85 -36.97 -24.03
C ARG A 296 28.86 -37.33 -25.09
N LEU A 297 28.57 -37.04 -26.35
CA LEU A 297 29.45 -37.37 -27.46
C LEU A 297 30.09 -36.09 -28.03
N ARG A 298 31.40 -36.13 -28.27
CA ARG A 298 32.16 -35.11 -28.99
C ARG A 298 33.20 -35.76 -29.89
N ILE A 299 33.43 -35.22 -31.08
CA ILE A 299 34.51 -35.64 -31.95
C ILE A 299 35.48 -34.47 -32.10
N HIS A 300 36.74 -34.70 -31.72
CA HIS A 300 37.82 -33.73 -31.84
C HIS A 300 39.12 -34.46 -32.21
N ASP A 301 39.97 -33.83 -33.00
CA ASP A 301 41.28 -34.36 -33.42
C ASP A 301 41.26 -35.80 -33.94
N GLY A 302 40.18 -36.20 -34.62
CA GLY A 302 40.05 -37.55 -35.16
C GLY A 302 39.71 -38.63 -34.12
N LEU A 303 39.24 -38.26 -32.95
CA LEU A 303 38.84 -39.18 -31.89
C LEU A 303 37.40 -38.91 -31.44
N LEU A 304 36.68 -39.96 -31.06
CA LEU A 304 35.36 -39.88 -30.43
C LEU A 304 35.53 -39.97 -28.92
N PHE A 305 35.04 -38.95 -28.21
CA PHE A 305 35.05 -38.90 -26.75
C PHE A 305 33.64 -39.11 -26.21
N THR A 306 33.54 -39.79 -25.08
CA THR A 306 32.35 -39.80 -24.22
C THR A 306 32.71 -39.70 -22.75
N ASN A 307 31.79 -39.20 -21.93
CA ASN A 307 31.92 -39.34 -20.48
C ASN A 307 31.89 -40.82 -20.09
N SER A 308 32.74 -41.18 -19.13
CA SER A 308 32.86 -42.53 -18.62
C SER A 308 31.65 -42.90 -17.77
N ALA A 309 31.27 -44.18 -17.80
CA ALA A 309 30.30 -44.77 -16.88
C ALA A 309 30.93 -45.16 -15.52
N ALA A 310 32.27 -45.23 -15.45
CA ALA A 310 33.00 -45.80 -14.33
C ALA A 310 33.53 -44.75 -13.34
N GLY A 311 33.60 -43.47 -13.70
CA GLY A 311 34.12 -42.44 -12.82
C GLY A 311 34.34 -41.07 -13.49
N PRO A 312 35.20 -40.21 -12.90
CA PRO A 312 35.47 -38.87 -13.40
C PRO A 312 36.47 -38.91 -14.55
N ALA A 313 36.12 -39.60 -15.64
CA ALA A 313 36.98 -39.82 -16.80
C ALA A 313 36.24 -39.59 -18.13
N LEU A 314 37.02 -39.41 -19.19
CA LEU A 314 36.54 -39.45 -20.56
C LEU A 314 37.07 -40.69 -21.26
N SER A 315 36.17 -41.51 -21.78
CA SER A 315 36.53 -42.68 -22.58
C SER A 315 36.77 -42.24 -24.04
N VAL A 316 37.87 -42.71 -24.62
CA VAL A 316 38.35 -42.33 -25.96
C VAL A 316 38.18 -43.50 -26.92
N TYR A 317 37.54 -43.24 -28.05
CA TYR A 317 37.18 -44.24 -29.05
C TYR A 317 37.59 -43.83 -30.46
N ARG A 318 37.77 -44.85 -31.31
CA ARG A 318 37.81 -44.69 -32.76
C ARG A 318 36.41 -44.49 -33.32
N TYR A 319 36.29 -43.74 -34.42
CA TYR A 319 34.99 -43.46 -35.07
C TYR A 319 34.92 -43.89 -36.53
N GLU A 320 36.03 -44.36 -37.11
CA GLU A 320 36.10 -44.91 -38.46
C GLU A 320 35.34 -46.23 -38.56
N VAL A 321 34.70 -46.51 -39.70
CA VAL A 321 33.81 -47.68 -39.87
C VAL A 321 34.51 -49.01 -39.52
N ALA A 322 35.76 -49.19 -39.95
CA ALA A 322 36.50 -50.45 -39.75
C ALA A 322 36.85 -50.75 -38.29
N ALA A 323 36.96 -49.73 -37.44
CA ALA A 323 37.36 -49.84 -36.04
C ALA A 323 36.37 -49.11 -35.13
N PHE A 324 35.11 -49.04 -35.54
CA PHE A 324 34.13 -48.16 -34.92
C PHE A 324 33.91 -48.51 -33.44
N ALA A 325 34.00 -47.50 -32.58
CA ALA A 325 33.84 -47.59 -31.13
C ALA A 325 34.82 -48.56 -30.44
N GLU A 326 35.96 -48.86 -31.06
CA GLU A 326 37.09 -49.48 -30.36
C GLU A 326 37.67 -48.48 -29.35
N GLN A 327 37.69 -48.86 -28.07
CA GLN A 327 38.23 -48.02 -27.01
C GLN A 327 39.75 -48.01 -27.09
N LEU A 328 40.32 -46.82 -27.13
CA LEU A 328 41.76 -46.61 -27.16
C LEU A 328 42.33 -46.26 -25.79
N ASP A 329 41.59 -45.46 -25.03
CA ASP A 329 42.09 -44.89 -23.79
C ASP A 329 40.95 -44.44 -22.85
N GLU A 330 41.31 -44.09 -21.62
CA GLU A 330 40.45 -43.47 -20.62
C GLU A 330 41.19 -42.35 -19.87
N LEU A 331 40.75 -41.11 -20.09
CA LEU A 331 41.40 -39.90 -19.58
C LEU A 331 40.79 -39.49 -18.24
N LEU A 332 41.53 -39.71 -17.15
CA LEU A 332 41.11 -39.35 -15.79
C LEU A 332 41.17 -37.83 -15.56
N LEU A 333 40.09 -37.26 -15.02
CA LEU A 333 39.95 -35.84 -14.70
C LEU A 333 39.90 -35.63 -13.19
N LEU A 334 41.05 -35.33 -12.58
CA LEU A 334 41.19 -35.20 -11.12
C LEU A 334 41.76 -33.84 -10.68
N PRO A 335 41.08 -32.71 -10.98
CA PRO A 335 41.51 -31.41 -10.46
C PRO A 335 41.35 -31.38 -8.93
N ALA A 336 42.30 -30.75 -8.23
CA ALA A 336 42.36 -30.78 -6.76
C ALA A 336 41.04 -30.36 -6.07
N ALA A 337 40.34 -29.34 -6.60
CA ALA A 337 39.07 -28.89 -6.04
C ALA A 337 37.93 -29.89 -6.26
N ALA A 338 37.95 -30.67 -7.35
CA ALA A 338 36.98 -31.74 -7.58
C ALA A 338 37.20 -32.92 -6.64
N VAL A 339 38.46 -33.29 -6.39
CA VAL A 339 38.81 -34.35 -5.44
C VAL A 339 38.38 -33.96 -4.03
N ALA A 340 38.65 -32.72 -3.61
CA ALA A 340 38.24 -32.21 -2.30
C ALA A 340 36.72 -32.17 -2.11
N ALA A 341 35.96 -32.02 -3.19
CA ALA A 341 34.49 -32.02 -3.20
C ALA A 341 33.88 -33.37 -3.63
N GLU A 342 34.70 -34.41 -3.77
CA GLU A 342 34.30 -35.77 -4.16
C GLU A 342 33.45 -35.80 -5.46
N LEU A 343 33.80 -34.99 -6.45
CA LEU A 343 33.10 -34.95 -7.74
C LEU A 343 33.50 -36.16 -8.60
N GLY A 344 32.72 -37.25 -8.51
CA GLY A 344 33.05 -38.55 -9.09
C GLY A 344 32.58 -38.81 -10.52
N ASN A 345 31.90 -37.88 -11.18
CA ASN A 345 31.34 -38.10 -12.52
C ASN A 345 31.62 -36.93 -13.46
N VAL A 346 31.70 -37.22 -14.77
CA VAL A 346 31.71 -36.19 -15.82
C VAL A 346 30.30 -36.00 -16.38
N GLN A 347 29.75 -34.81 -16.16
CA GLN A 347 28.38 -34.47 -16.55
C GLN A 347 28.28 -33.92 -17.98
N ASP A 348 29.25 -33.10 -18.39
CA ASP A 348 29.38 -32.57 -19.75
C ASP A 348 30.83 -32.16 -20.02
N PHE A 349 31.21 -32.11 -21.28
CA PHE A 349 32.53 -31.66 -21.70
C PHE A 349 32.52 -31.05 -23.11
N ALA A 350 33.44 -30.14 -23.35
CA ALA A 350 33.60 -29.45 -24.63
C ALA A 350 35.04 -28.96 -24.79
N ARG A 351 35.43 -28.66 -26.03
CA ARG A 351 36.67 -27.98 -26.33
C ARG A 351 36.38 -26.61 -26.94
N VAL A 352 37.12 -25.60 -26.51
CA VAL A 352 37.08 -24.23 -27.07
C VAL A 352 38.51 -23.74 -27.21
N GLY A 353 38.90 -23.40 -28.44
CA GLY A 353 40.29 -23.11 -28.78
C GLY A 353 41.23 -24.26 -28.40
N ALA A 354 42.28 -23.94 -27.64
CA ALA A 354 43.25 -24.92 -27.14
C ALA A 354 42.84 -25.59 -25.82
N PHE A 355 41.71 -25.21 -25.22
CA PHE A 355 41.35 -25.63 -23.87
C PHE A 355 40.18 -26.61 -23.86
N TRP A 356 40.33 -27.63 -23.01
CA TRP A 356 39.25 -28.55 -22.68
C TRP A 356 38.49 -28.06 -21.46
N TRP A 357 37.20 -28.27 -21.47
CA TRP A 357 36.28 -27.88 -20.41
C TRP A 357 35.47 -29.09 -20.00
N ALA A 358 35.32 -29.30 -18.69
CA ALA A 358 34.50 -30.37 -18.14
C ALA A 358 33.67 -29.86 -16.97
N VAL A 359 32.42 -30.31 -16.92
CA VAL A 359 31.58 -30.23 -15.72
C VAL A 359 31.74 -31.54 -14.98
N LEU A 360 32.26 -31.47 -13.76
CA LEU A 360 32.32 -32.61 -12.86
C LEU A 360 31.21 -32.49 -11.84
N ASP A 361 30.55 -33.61 -11.53
CA ASP A 361 29.51 -33.65 -10.51
C ASP A 361 29.60 -34.85 -9.58
N ASN A 362 29.02 -34.65 -8.40
CA ASN A 362 28.69 -35.71 -7.46
C ASN A 362 27.17 -35.88 -7.50
N THR A 363 26.72 -37.05 -7.96
CA THR A 363 25.29 -37.35 -8.14
C THR A 363 24.52 -37.42 -6.81
N ASP A 364 25.22 -37.74 -5.72
CA ASP A 364 24.62 -37.96 -4.40
C ASP A 364 24.42 -36.63 -3.66
N THR A 365 25.41 -35.75 -3.72
CA THR A 365 25.35 -34.42 -3.08
C THR A 365 24.74 -33.35 -3.98
N GLY A 366 24.70 -33.59 -5.29
CA GLY A 366 24.28 -32.60 -6.29
C GLY A 366 25.28 -31.46 -6.50
N GLN A 367 26.48 -31.54 -5.92
CA GLN A 367 27.54 -30.58 -6.15
C GLN A 367 28.08 -30.69 -7.57
N ARG A 368 28.32 -29.55 -8.21
CA ARG A 368 28.94 -29.46 -9.53
C ARG A 368 29.98 -28.37 -9.57
N GLY A 369 31.03 -28.57 -10.35
CA GLY A 369 32.06 -27.57 -10.64
C GLY A 369 32.39 -27.55 -12.13
N VAL A 370 32.92 -26.43 -12.61
CA VAL A 370 33.39 -26.28 -13.99
C VAL A 370 34.90 -26.12 -13.99
N PHE A 371 35.57 -27.03 -14.69
CA PHE A 371 37.01 -27.18 -14.73
C PHE A 371 37.52 -27.02 -16.15
N ARG A 372 38.77 -26.56 -16.25
CA ARG A 372 39.45 -26.36 -17.52
C ARG A 372 40.78 -27.12 -17.52
N PHE A 373 41.15 -27.62 -18.68
CA PHE A 373 42.39 -28.35 -18.92
C PHE A 373 43.08 -27.80 -20.17
N ASP A 374 44.40 -27.91 -20.23
CA ASP A 374 45.16 -27.59 -21.44
C ASP A 374 45.08 -28.73 -22.48
N ALA A 375 45.80 -28.58 -23.59
CA ALA A 375 45.83 -29.58 -24.67
C ALA A 375 46.46 -30.92 -24.24
N GLN A 376 47.21 -30.94 -23.13
CA GLN A 376 47.84 -32.11 -22.55
C GLN A 376 47.04 -32.67 -21.36
N TRP A 377 45.79 -32.20 -21.16
CA TRP A 377 44.91 -32.58 -20.05
C TRP A 377 45.42 -32.20 -18.65
N ASN A 378 46.37 -31.27 -18.54
CA ASN A 378 46.74 -30.74 -17.23
C ASN A 378 45.64 -29.80 -16.72
N ALA A 379 45.28 -29.97 -15.46
CA ALA A 379 44.26 -29.13 -14.82
C ALA A 379 44.74 -27.68 -14.69
N LEU A 380 43.91 -26.75 -15.17
CA LEU A 380 44.09 -25.31 -15.03
C LEU A 380 43.26 -24.80 -13.83
N PRO A 381 43.44 -23.53 -13.41
CA PRO A 381 42.64 -22.95 -12.32
C PRO A 381 41.13 -23.13 -12.52
N THR A 382 40.44 -23.48 -11.43
CA THR A 382 38.99 -23.74 -11.44
C THR A 382 38.21 -22.50 -11.86
N VAL A 383 37.25 -22.69 -12.77
CA VAL A 383 36.43 -21.59 -13.32
C VAL A 383 35.20 -21.35 -12.46
N VAL A 384 34.44 -22.42 -12.19
CA VAL A 384 33.29 -22.38 -11.26
C VAL A 384 33.58 -23.37 -10.13
N PRO A 385 33.72 -22.90 -8.87
CA PRO A 385 34.01 -23.78 -7.76
C PRO A 385 32.85 -24.75 -7.50
N PRO A 386 33.13 -25.94 -6.91
CA PRO A 386 32.10 -26.90 -6.55
C PRO A 386 31.01 -26.28 -5.67
N ALA A 387 29.76 -26.34 -6.11
CA ALA A 387 28.60 -25.90 -5.34
C ALA A 387 27.34 -26.70 -5.73
N PRO A 388 26.31 -26.78 -4.87
CA PRO A 388 25.03 -27.39 -5.24
C PRO A 388 24.34 -26.56 -6.33
N THR A 389 24.34 -27.06 -7.57
CA THR A 389 23.77 -26.34 -8.74
C THR A 389 23.01 -27.31 -9.64
N PRO A 390 22.01 -26.85 -10.42
CA PRO A 390 21.36 -27.70 -11.43
C PRO A 390 22.36 -28.17 -12.50
N ALA A 391 21.97 -29.15 -13.31
CA ALA A 391 22.83 -29.70 -14.36
C ALA A 391 23.29 -28.59 -15.31
N LEU A 392 24.56 -28.60 -15.69
CA LEU A 392 25.16 -27.57 -16.53
C LEU A 392 25.46 -28.15 -17.91
N ALA A 393 25.03 -27.48 -18.97
CA ALA A 393 25.41 -27.84 -20.34
C ALA A 393 26.51 -26.90 -20.84
N LEU A 394 27.54 -27.48 -21.47
CA LEU A 394 28.63 -26.75 -22.10
C LEU A 394 28.39 -26.67 -23.60
N ILE A 395 28.27 -25.45 -24.12
CA ILE A 395 27.98 -25.21 -25.53
C ILE A 395 29.16 -24.42 -26.13
N PRO A 396 30.04 -25.07 -26.90
CA PRO A 396 31.11 -24.37 -27.60
C PRO A 396 30.51 -23.43 -28.65
N TRP A 397 31.02 -22.21 -28.76
CA TRP A 397 30.50 -21.20 -29.68
C TRP A 397 31.64 -20.29 -30.15
N GLU A 398 32.22 -20.63 -31.30
CA GLU A 398 33.51 -20.08 -31.77
C GLU A 398 34.58 -20.20 -30.67
N GLU A 399 35.29 -19.12 -30.34
CA GLU A 399 36.29 -19.03 -29.27
C GLU A 399 35.69 -18.75 -27.87
N ARG A 400 34.41 -19.05 -27.71
CA ARG A 400 33.66 -18.80 -26.47
C ARG A 400 32.95 -20.05 -26.02
N LEU A 401 32.69 -20.13 -24.72
CA LEU A 401 31.89 -21.17 -24.12
C LEU A 401 30.63 -20.55 -23.52
N LEU A 402 29.48 -21.13 -23.86
CA LEU A 402 28.21 -20.80 -23.18
C LEU A 402 27.94 -21.86 -22.13
N LEU A 403 27.74 -21.41 -20.89
CA LEU A 403 27.30 -22.24 -19.79
C LEU A 403 25.79 -22.09 -19.64
N LEU A 404 25.06 -23.19 -19.82
CA LEU A 404 23.61 -23.24 -19.71
C LEU A 404 23.19 -24.09 -18.50
N PRO A 405 22.73 -23.46 -17.40
CA PRO A 405 22.11 -24.19 -16.31
C PRO A 405 20.75 -24.75 -16.71
N ALA A 406 20.45 -25.98 -16.30
CA ALA A 406 19.16 -26.61 -16.57
C ALA A 406 18.02 -25.80 -15.93
N GLY A 407 17.02 -25.44 -16.73
CA GLY A 407 15.89 -24.63 -16.28
C GLY A 407 16.13 -23.11 -16.34
N ALA A 408 17.34 -22.66 -16.69
CA ALA A 408 17.61 -21.24 -16.88
C ALA A 408 17.02 -20.71 -18.19
N TYR A 409 16.85 -19.39 -18.27
CA TYR A 409 16.44 -18.66 -19.48
C TYR A 409 17.53 -17.70 -19.98
N ALA A 410 18.69 -17.68 -19.32
CA ALA A 410 19.86 -16.88 -19.66
C ALA A 410 21.09 -17.80 -19.72
N LEU A 411 22.06 -17.44 -20.56
CA LEU A 411 23.31 -18.18 -20.72
C LEU A 411 24.48 -17.30 -20.27
N GLN A 412 25.37 -17.86 -19.47
CA GLN A 412 26.59 -17.18 -19.07
C GLN A 412 27.68 -17.43 -20.11
N ARG A 413 28.36 -16.36 -20.56
CA ARG A 413 29.48 -16.45 -21.50
C ARG A 413 30.80 -16.53 -20.76
N TYR A 414 31.68 -17.39 -21.25
CA TYR A 414 33.09 -17.45 -20.88
C TYR A 414 33.93 -17.34 -22.15
N ALA A 415 35.07 -16.66 -22.06
CA ALA A 415 36.10 -16.78 -23.08
C ALA A 415 36.85 -18.11 -22.91
N ALA A 416 37.56 -18.53 -23.96
CA ALA A 416 38.36 -19.76 -23.94
C ALA A 416 39.35 -19.81 -22.75
N ASP A 417 39.82 -18.65 -22.31
CA ASP A 417 40.78 -18.50 -21.21
C ASP A 417 40.17 -18.65 -19.79
N GLY A 418 38.85 -18.85 -19.69
CA GLY A 418 38.15 -18.97 -18.41
C GLY A 418 37.57 -17.66 -17.88
N THR A 419 37.85 -16.52 -18.52
CA THR A 419 37.32 -15.23 -18.08
C THR A 419 35.81 -15.11 -18.32
N THR A 420 35.09 -14.56 -17.35
CA THR A 420 33.64 -14.34 -17.42
C THR A 420 33.32 -13.16 -18.32
N GLY A 421 32.50 -13.37 -19.34
CA GLY A 421 31.94 -12.31 -20.19
C GLY A 421 30.54 -11.86 -19.75
N ALA A 422 29.96 -10.92 -20.49
CA ALA A 422 28.55 -10.56 -20.33
C ALA A 422 27.64 -11.74 -20.72
N ALA A 423 26.56 -11.99 -19.97
CA ALA A 423 25.59 -13.02 -20.30
C ALA A 423 24.96 -12.78 -21.68
N LEU A 424 24.66 -13.86 -22.42
CA LEU A 424 23.95 -13.75 -23.68
C LEU A 424 22.48 -13.43 -23.42
N GLU A 425 22.06 -12.25 -23.85
CA GLU A 425 20.66 -11.84 -23.76
C GLU A 425 19.85 -12.44 -24.91
N VAL A 426 18.84 -13.23 -24.56
CA VAL A 426 17.89 -13.80 -25.53
C VAL A 426 16.66 -12.91 -25.58
N GLU A 427 16.62 -11.98 -26.54
CA GLU A 427 15.60 -10.94 -26.65
C GLU A 427 14.16 -11.48 -26.54
N ALA A 428 13.85 -12.59 -27.23
CA ALA A 428 12.53 -13.22 -27.19
C ALA A 428 12.13 -13.71 -25.79
N LEU A 429 13.08 -14.17 -24.97
CA LEU A 429 12.83 -14.60 -23.60
C LEU A 429 12.78 -13.41 -22.64
N ASN A 430 13.65 -12.40 -22.82
CA ASN A 430 13.64 -11.16 -22.05
C ASN A 430 12.33 -10.38 -22.22
N MET A 431 11.81 -10.30 -23.45
CA MET A 431 10.50 -9.71 -23.72
C MET A 431 9.37 -10.43 -22.98
N ARG A 432 9.41 -11.77 -22.88
CA ARG A 432 8.42 -12.53 -22.11
C ARG A 432 8.61 -12.38 -20.61
N ALA A 433 9.84 -12.33 -20.12
CA ALA A 433 10.15 -12.10 -18.71
C ALA A 433 9.65 -10.71 -18.27
N THR A 434 9.90 -9.68 -19.07
CA THR A 434 9.42 -8.32 -18.80
C THR A 434 7.90 -8.23 -18.85
N GLN A 435 7.24 -8.82 -19.85
CA GLN A 435 5.77 -8.91 -19.91
C GLN A 435 5.18 -9.62 -18.68
N ARG A 436 5.77 -10.74 -18.27
CA ARG A 436 5.35 -11.48 -17.06
C ARG A 436 5.52 -10.62 -15.82
N SER A 437 6.66 -9.93 -15.67
CA SER A 437 6.92 -9.06 -14.52
C SER A 437 5.90 -7.92 -14.42
N ARG A 438 5.58 -7.27 -15.55
CA ARG A 438 4.56 -6.21 -15.62
C ARG A 438 3.17 -6.75 -15.26
N ALA A 439 2.80 -7.92 -15.77
CA ALA A 439 1.51 -8.55 -15.45
C ALA A 439 1.40 -8.89 -13.96
N LEU A 440 2.47 -9.40 -13.35
CA LEU A 440 2.52 -9.66 -11.90
C LEU A 440 2.45 -8.37 -11.09
N GLN A 441 3.21 -7.33 -11.47
CA GLN A 441 3.17 -6.03 -10.81
C GLN A 441 1.78 -5.40 -10.88
N LEU A 442 1.14 -5.39 -12.06
CA LEU A 442 -0.23 -4.88 -12.22
C LEU A 442 -1.22 -5.69 -11.39
N ARG A 443 -1.16 -7.03 -11.43
CA ARG A 443 -2.07 -7.88 -10.65
C ARG A 443 -1.89 -7.69 -9.14
N THR A 444 -0.66 -7.61 -8.66
CA THR A 444 -0.36 -7.42 -7.23
C THR A 444 -0.78 -6.05 -6.74
N THR A 445 -0.49 -5.00 -7.51
CA THR A 445 -0.90 -3.62 -7.18
C THR A 445 -2.41 -3.44 -7.23
N LEU A 446 -3.09 -3.93 -8.28
CA LEU A 446 -4.56 -3.85 -8.40
C LEU A 446 -5.28 -4.65 -7.31
N LEU A 447 -4.91 -5.92 -7.09
CA LEU A 447 -5.53 -6.72 -6.04
C LEU A 447 -5.18 -6.20 -4.63
N GLY A 448 -3.94 -5.74 -4.42
CA GLY A 448 -3.51 -5.15 -3.16
C GLY A 448 -4.28 -3.87 -2.82
N SER A 449 -4.38 -2.95 -3.78
CA SER A 449 -5.15 -1.70 -3.62
C SER A 449 -6.64 -1.96 -3.40
N ALA A 450 -7.25 -2.88 -4.14
CA ALA A 450 -8.65 -3.25 -3.94
C ALA A 450 -8.90 -3.86 -2.55
N ARG A 451 -8.01 -4.73 -2.07
CA ARG A 451 -8.07 -5.26 -0.68
C ARG A 451 -7.92 -4.16 0.35
N ALA A 452 -6.97 -3.23 0.16
CA ALA A 452 -6.78 -2.10 1.06
C ALA A 452 -8.02 -1.21 1.14
N LEU A 453 -8.65 -0.91 0.00
CA LEU A 453 -9.88 -0.13 -0.06
C LEU A 453 -11.05 -0.83 0.65
N LEU A 454 -11.24 -2.13 0.44
CA LEU A 454 -12.29 -2.90 1.12
C LEU A 454 -12.05 -2.99 2.64
N LEU A 455 -10.80 -3.19 3.06
CA LEU A 455 -10.43 -3.20 4.48
C LEU A 455 -10.69 -1.84 5.13
N LEU A 456 -10.28 -0.76 4.48
CA LEU A 456 -10.50 0.60 4.97
C LEU A 456 -12.01 0.92 5.05
N ALA A 457 -12.78 0.56 4.03
CA ALA A 457 -14.23 0.74 4.01
C ALA A 457 -14.92 -0.04 5.14
N SER A 458 -14.50 -1.29 5.37
CA SER A 458 -14.95 -2.12 6.49
C SER A 458 -14.68 -1.45 7.84
N ILE A 459 -13.44 -1.02 8.10
CA ILE A 459 -13.06 -0.40 9.37
C ILE A 459 -13.82 0.91 9.60
N LEU A 460 -13.94 1.75 8.56
CA LEU A 460 -14.67 3.01 8.65
C LEU A 460 -16.17 2.78 8.91
N ALA A 461 -16.77 1.79 8.27
CA ALA A 461 -18.17 1.41 8.48
C ALA A 461 -18.41 0.85 9.89
N ILE A 462 -17.50 0.03 10.42
CA ILE A 462 -17.56 -0.46 11.81
C ILE A 462 -17.48 0.72 12.79
N PHE A 463 -16.51 1.62 12.61
CA PHE A 463 -16.36 2.78 13.49
C PHE A 463 -17.59 3.69 13.46
N TYR A 464 -18.12 3.97 12.25
CA TYR A 464 -19.35 4.74 12.08
C TYR A 464 -20.56 4.02 12.69
N GLY A 465 -20.66 2.70 12.55
CA GLY A 465 -21.70 1.88 13.16
C GLY A 465 -21.67 1.91 14.68
N VAL A 466 -20.50 1.73 15.29
CA VAL A 466 -20.28 1.85 16.74
C VAL A 466 -20.65 3.25 17.24
N TRP A 467 -20.28 4.30 16.49
CA TRP A 467 -20.64 5.67 16.79
C TRP A 467 -22.16 5.89 16.78
N GLN A 468 -22.87 5.44 15.73
CA GLN A 468 -24.33 5.58 15.66
C GLN A 468 -25.06 4.70 16.69
N TYR A 469 -24.51 3.53 17.03
CA TYR A 469 -25.05 2.68 18.08
C TYR A 469 -24.91 3.35 19.46
N ALA A 470 -23.77 3.98 19.73
CA ALA A 470 -23.57 4.77 20.95
C ALA A 470 -24.57 5.95 21.01
N ARG A 471 -24.82 6.64 19.89
CA ARG A 471 -25.86 7.69 19.79
C ARG A 471 -27.26 7.17 20.06
N TYR A 472 -27.62 6.00 19.52
CA TYR A 472 -28.89 5.35 19.82
C TYR A 472 -29.04 5.11 21.33
N ARG A 473 -28.01 4.57 22.00
CA ARG A 473 -28.06 4.32 23.44
C ARG A 473 -28.22 5.61 24.27
N VAL A 474 -27.62 6.72 23.84
CA VAL A 474 -27.79 8.03 24.51
C VAL A 474 -29.21 8.54 24.36
N PHE A 475 -29.71 8.62 23.13
CA PHE A 475 -31.03 9.17 22.86
C PHE A 475 -32.15 8.31 23.42
N ALA A 476 -31.97 6.99 23.48
CA ALA A 476 -32.93 6.07 24.10
C ALA A 476 -33.06 6.29 25.62
N LEU A 477 -32.05 6.88 26.28
CA LEU A 477 -32.09 7.21 27.70
C LEU A 477 -32.75 8.56 28.00
N ASP A 478 -32.85 9.45 27.01
CA ASP A 478 -33.45 10.78 27.17
C ASP A 478 -34.99 10.64 27.10
N ARG A 479 -35.70 11.18 28.10
CA ARG A 479 -37.16 11.08 28.20
C ARG A 479 -37.89 12.24 27.53
N GLY A 480 -37.16 13.14 26.87
CA GLY A 480 -37.73 14.27 26.14
C GLY A 480 -38.33 15.35 27.04
N ARG A 481 -37.88 15.46 28.29
CA ARG A 481 -38.43 16.43 29.25
C ARG A 481 -37.78 17.81 29.11
N HIS A 482 -38.61 18.85 28.99
CA HIS A 482 -38.18 20.24 29.05
C HIS A 482 -37.68 20.61 30.45
N ALA A 483 -36.78 21.59 30.55
CA ALA A 483 -36.37 22.14 31.83
C ALA A 483 -37.58 22.80 32.52
N PRO A 484 -37.76 22.59 33.84
CA PRO A 484 -38.78 23.33 34.59
C PRO A 484 -38.46 24.82 34.56
N MET A 485 -39.48 25.67 34.41
CA MET A 485 -39.31 27.12 34.41
C MET A 485 -38.98 27.58 35.82
N LEU A 486 -37.72 27.95 36.07
CA LEU A 486 -37.26 28.36 37.41
C LEU A 486 -37.59 29.82 37.73
N GLY A 487 -37.78 30.69 36.73
CA GLY A 487 -38.26 32.07 36.93
C GLY A 487 -37.52 32.83 38.06
N PRO A 488 -38.24 33.48 38.99
CA PRO A 488 -37.64 34.16 40.15
C PRO A 488 -36.89 33.22 41.11
N ARG A 489 -37.21 31.91 41.12
CA ARG A 489 -36.53 30.92 41.97
C ARG A 489 -35.08 30.69 41.55
N MET A 490 -34.67 31.13 40.36
CA MET A 490 -33.27 31.06 39.91
C MET A 490 -32.32 31.89 40.78
N GLN A 491 -32.82 32.97 41.40
CA GLN A 491 -32.05 33.80 42.32
C GLN A 491 -31.79 33.11 43.67
N HIS A 492 -32.59 32.10 43.99
CA HIS A 492 -32.49 31.32 45.23
C HIS A 492 -31.65 30.04 45.04
N VAL A 493 -31.08 29.82 43.85
CA VAL A 493 -30.21 28.68 43.59
C VAL A 493 -28.88 28.88 44.29
N GLU A 494 -28.50 27.91 45.10
CA GLU A 494 -27.23 27.92 45.80
C GLU A 494 -26.15 27.24 44.95
N TRP A 495 -25.24 28.04 44.39
CA TRP A 495 -24.21 27.54 43.47
C TRP A 495 -23.00 26.95 44.20
N LEU A 496 -22.53 25.80 43.72
CA LEU A 496 -21.29 25.19 44.21
C LEU A 496 -20.07 26.02 43.79
N GLN A 497 -19.12 26.17 44.70
CA GLN A 497 -17.89 26.90 44.43
C GLN A 497 -16.92 26.05 43.59
N PRO A 498 -16.33 26.59 42.50
CA PRO A 498 -15.30 25.89 41.74
C PRO A 498 -14.01 25.71 42.56
N ALA A 499 -13.36 24.54 42.42
CA ALA A 499 -12.19 24.13 43.21
C ALA A 499 -10.90 24.90 42.85
N HIS A 500 -10.72 25.28 41.59
CA HIS A 500 -9.56 26.03 41.12
C HIS A 500 -9.98 27.39 40.54
N THR A 501 -9.73 28.47 41.27
CA THR A 501 -9.72 29.84 40.72
C THR A 501 -8.28 30.22 40.41
N THR A 502 -7.66 29.59 39.41
CA THR A 502 -6.37 30.09 38.90
C THR A 502 -6.61 31.45 38.23
N LYS A 503 -6.37 32.53 38.97
CA LYS A 503 -6.00 33.82 38.39
C LYS A 503 -4.72 33.59 37.58
N ARG A 504 -4.86 33.32 36.28
CA ARG A 504 -3.75 33.55 35.34
C ARG A 504 -3.59 35.07 35.28
N ARG A 505 -2.62 35.61 36.04
CA ARG A 505 -2.14 36.98 35.82
C ARG A 505 -1.46 36.98 34.45
N GLY A 506 -2.02 37.75 33.52
CA GLY A 506 -1.53 37.87 32.16
C GLY A 506 -2.65 37.60 31.16
N PHE A 507 -3.12 38.69 30.55
CA PHE A 507 -4.15 38.81 29.51
C PHE A 507 -5.57 39.15 29.98
N SER A 508 -6.09 40.20 29.36
CA SER A 508 -7.31 40.94 29.66
C SER A 508 -8.58 40.09 29.79
N GLY A 509 -9.37 40.35 30.85
CA GLY A 509 -10.83 40.18 30.86
C GLY A 509 -11.38 38.80 31.24
N GLY A 510 -11.78 38.66 32.52
CA GLY A 510 -13.09 38.10 32.94
C GLY A 510 -13.61 36.70 32.51
N HIS A 511 -12.91 35.89 31.73
CA HIS A 511 -13.53 34.71 31.10
C HIS A 511 -13.06 33.31 31.59
N ALA A 512 -12.14 33.22 32.56
CA ALA A 512 -11.54 31.94 32.95
C ALA A 512 -12.47 30.95 33.70
N ALA A 513 -13.63 31.41 34.21
CA ALA A 513 -14.63 30.54 34.86
C ALA A 513 -15.77 30.09 33.92
N GLN A 514 -15.94 30.74 32.76
CA GLN A 514 -17.13 30.55 31.91
C GLN A 514 -17.15 29.23 31.13
N GLY A 515 -16.04 28.51 31.03
CA GLY A 515 -15.95 27.31 30.19
C GLY A 515 -16.37 25.97 30.84
N ARG A 516 -16.72 25.91 32.13
CA ARG A 516 -16.74 24.63 32.89
C ARG A 516 -18.09 24.17 33.45
N GLY A 517 -19.18 24.89 33.17
CA GLY A 517 -20.52 24.56 33.67
C GLY A 517 -20.68 24.79 35.19
N HIS A 518 -21.93 24.81 35.66
CA HIS A 518 -22.27 25.13 37.05
C HIS A 518 -23.26 24.12 37.62
N ILE A 519 -23.11 23.82 38.91
CA ILE A 519 -24.01 22.95 39.69
C ILE A 519 -24.61 23.81 40.80
N GLY A 520 -25.93 23.81 40.90
CA GLY A 520 -26.68 24.54 41.91
C GLY A 520 -27.68 23.66 42.64
N LEU A 521 -27.99 24.02 43.88
CA LEU A 521 -28.97 23.35 44.73
C LEU A 521 -30.18 24.27 44.90
N LEU A 522 -31.39 23.75 44.66
CA LEU A 522 -32.65 24.48 44.85
C LEU A 522 -33.66 23.57 45.57
N GLY A 523 -33.58 23.57 46.90
CA GLY A 523 -34.38 22.65 47.73
C GLY A 523 -34.10 21.19 47.36
N PRO A 524 -35.11 20.39 46.95
CA PRO A 524 -34.93 19.00 46.53
C PRO A 524 -34.45 18.84 45.07
N LEU A 525 -34.23 19.94 44.34
CA LEU A 525 -33.84 19.92 42.93
C LEU A 525 -32.36 20.25 42.75
N LEU A 526 -31.71 19.46 41.90
CA LEU A 526 -30.37 19.74 41.40
C LEU A 526 -30.47 20.53 40.10
N VAL A 527 -29.83 21.70 40.03
CA VAL A 527 -29.77 22.58 38.86
C VAL A 527 -28.42 22.43 38.17
N LEU A 528 -28.42 22.01 36.91
CA LEU A 528 -27.21 21.89 36.09
C LEU A 528 -27.22 22.96 34.99
N VAL A 529 -26.07 23.61 34.77
CA VAL A 529 -25.86 24.57 33.69
C VAL A 529 -24.62 24.19 32.90
N ASP A 530 -24.75 23.95 31.60
CA ASP A 530 -23.61 23.61 30.76
C ASP A 530 -22.79 24.85 30.31
N HIS A 531 -21.69 24.60 29.60
CA HIS A 531 -20.84 25.66 29.03
C HIS A 531 -21.53 26.51 27.96
N ARG A 532 -22.68 26.09 27.42
CA ARG A 532 -23.50 26.87 26.45
C ARG A 532 -24.46 27.82 27.15
N GLY A 533 -24.53 27.80 28.49
CA GLY A 533 -25.49 28.56 29.28
C GLY A 533 -26.90 27.96 29.25
N VAL A 534 -27.05 26.67 28.93
CA VAL A 534 -28.32 25.97 28.95
C VAL A 534 -28.49 25.28 30.31
N TYR A 535 -29.65 25.47 30.96
CA TYR A 535 -29.94 24.88 32.27
C TYR A 535 -31.02 23.80 32.22
N HIS A 536 -30.90 22.83 33.13
CA HIS A 536 -31.97 21.88 33.46
C HIS A 536 -31.97 21.66 34.98
N ALA A 537 -33.13 21.37 35.56
CA ALA A 537 -33.27 21.06 36.97
C ALA A 537 -34.16 19.83 37.19
N GLY A 538 -33.76 18.98 38.12
CA GLY A 538 -34.46 17.74 38.38
C GLY A 538 -34.11 17.12 39.73
N ASN A 539 -34.89 16.13 40.14
CA ASN A 539 -34.64 15.34 41.35
C ASN A 539 -33.64 14.19 41.07
N GLY A 540 -33.18 13.50 42.12
CA GLY A 540 -32.17 12.43 42.01
C GLY A 540 -32.46 11.38 40.94
N ILE A 541 -33.71 10.96 40.78
CA ILE A 541 -34.14 9.95 39.79
C ILE A 541 -34.00 10.44 38.34
N GLN A 542 -34.04 11.76 38.13
CA GLN A 542 -33.86 12.39 36.82
C GLN A 542 -32.37 12.64 36.49
N VAL A 543 -31.48 12.48 37.47
CA VAL A 543 -30.04 12.69 37.30
C VAL A 543 -29.36 11.38 36.90
N GLN A 544 -28.44 11.48 35.95
CA GLN A 544 -27.48 10.45 35.60
C GLN A 544 -26.11 10.79 36.21
N ARG A 545 -25.59 9.88 37.04
CA ARG A 545 -24.30 10.03 37.72
C ARG A 545 -23.21 9.23 37.01
N HIS A 546 -22.11 9.90 36.68
CA HIS A 546 -20.86 9.28 36.26
C HIS A 546 -19.72 9.75 37.18
N PRO A 547 -18.64 8.97 37.40
CA PRO A 547 -17.52 9.38 38.26
C PRO A 547 -16.84 10.71 37.92
N ARG A 548 -17.13 11.29 36.75
CA ARG A 548 -16.54 12.55 36.27
C ARG A 548 -17.54 13.61 35.81
N PHE A 549 -18.85 13.30 35.78
CA PHE A 549 -19.89 14.17 35.21
C PHE A 549 -21.25 13.91 35.87
N LEU A 550 -22.10 14.94 35.89
CA LEU A 550 -23.54 14.82 36.14
C LEU A 550 -24.31 15.26 34.89
N ARG A 551 -25.40 14.55 34.59
CA ARG A 551 -26.26 14.83 33.42
C ARG A 551 -27.73 14.80 33.80
N ILE A 552 -28.49 15.74 33.25
CA ILE A 552 -29.96 15.73 33.23
C ILE A 552 -30.38 15.96 31.77
N GLU A 553 -30.96 14.95 31.14
CA GLU A 553 -31.33 14.96 29.72
C GLU A 553 -30.13 15.45 28.84
N GLY A 554 -30.30 16.52 28.06
CA GLY A 554 -29.27 17.09 27.19
C GLY A 554 -28.33 18.12 27.83
N VAL A 555 -28.35 18.28 29.16
CA VAL A 555 -27.46 19.20 29.92
C VAL A 555 -26.48 18.39 30.76
N GLN A 556 -25.18 18.62 30.55
CA GLN A 556 -24.09 17.88 31.20
C GLN A 556 -23.04 18.82 31.80
N VAL A 557 -22.60 18.51 33.02
CA VAL A 557 -21.61 19.30 33.76
C VAL A 557 -20.47 18.41 34.26
N PRO A 558 -19.19 18.77 33.99
CA PRO A 558 -18.03 18.04 34.49
C PRO A 558 -17.83 18.25 35.99
N THR A 559 -17.72 17.16 36.76
CA THR A 559 -17.47 17.20 38.21
C THR A 559 -16.00 17.03 38.57
N GLY A 560 -15.17 16.54 37.65
CA GLY A 560 -13.74 16.26 37.87
C GLY A 560 -13.49 14.83 38.32
N SER A 561 -12.23 14.44 38.50
CA SER A 561 -11.89 13.11 39.03
C SER A 561 -11.73 13.17 40.55
N ALA A 562 -11.75 12.02 41.23
CA ALA A 562 -11.49 11.97 42.67
C ALA A 562 -10.15 12.64 43.07
N ARG A 563 -9.14 12.60 42.18
CA ARG A 563 -7.83 13.24 42.39
C ARG A 563 -7.78 14.72 41.99
N LYS A 564 -8.70 15.20 41.15
CA LYS A 564 -8.79 16.58 40.65
C LYS A 564 -10.27 17.00 40.56
N PRO A 565 -10.93 17.30 41.69
CA PRO A 565 -12.32 17.73 41.69
C PRO A 565 -12.44 19.14 41.08
N LEU A 566 -13.50 19.38 40.31
CA LEU A 566 -13.77 20.70 39.71
C LEU A 566 -14.56 21.63 40.63
N PHE A 567 -15.24 21.08 41.63
CA PHE A 567 -16.00 21.80 42.65
C PHE A 567 -15.43 21.50 44.04
N LYS A 568 -15.53 22.45 44.97
CA LYS A 568 -15.04 22.27 46.34
C LYS A 568 -15.83 21.19 47.08
N ALA A 569 -15.12 20.38 47.87
CA ALA A 569 -15.70 19.26 48.61
C ALA A 569 -16.69 19.66 49.72
N ALA A 570 -16.60 20.89 50.27
CA ALA A 570 -17.37 21.31 51.45
C ALA A 570 -18.89 21.17 51.32
N ARG A 571 -19.45 21.32 50.10
CA ARG A 571 -20.89 21.19 49.82
C ARG A 571 -21.24 19.99 48.95
N TRP A 572 -20.27 19.13 48.68
CA TRP A 572 -20.49 17.91 47.89
C TRP A 572 -21.42 16.90 48.58
N PRO A 573 -21.39 16.71 49.92
CA PRO A 573 -22.34 15.82 50.62
C PRO A 573 -23.81 16.22 50.41
N ASP A 574 -24.12 17.51 50.24
CA ASP A 574 -25.48 17.99 49.95
C ASP A 574 -25.93 17.53 48.56
N VAL A 575 -25.04 17.58 47.58
CA VAL A 575 -25.27 17.05 46.23
C VAL A 575 -25.45 15.53 46.29
N GLU A 576 -24.61 14.82 47.05
CA GLU A 576 -24.71 13.36 47.17
C GLU A 576 -26.03 12.88 47.79
N ARG A 577 -26.57 13.62 48.75
CA ARG A 577 -27.90 13.36 49.31
C ARG A 577 -28.99 13.48 48.24
N LEU A 578 -28.94 14.51 47.39
CA LEU A 578 -29.91 14.67 46.29
C LEU A 578 -29.73 13.68 45.14
N LEU A 579 -28.59 12.99 45.07
CA LEU A 579 -28.33 11.93 44.09
C LEU A 579 -28.86 10.56 44.53
N SER A 580 -29.55 10.45 45.67
CA SER A 580 -30.21 9.21 46.09
C SER A 580 -31.22 8.74 45.02
N GLY A 581 -31.02 7.54 44.47
CA GLY A 581 -31.88 7.01 43.39
C GLY A 581 -31.50 7.45 41.97
N CYS A 582 -30.35 8.10 41.78
CA CYS A 582 -29.84 8.45 40.45
C CYS A 582 -29.47 7.20 39.63
N SER A 583 -29.60 7.30 38.31
CA SER A 583 -29.17 6.23 37.40
C SER A 583 -27.68 6.35 37.06
N ARG A 584 -27.00 5.22 36.88
CA ARG A 584 -25.58 5.21 36.49
C ARG A 584 -25.44 5.56 35.02
N GLY A 585 -24.68 6.61 34.72
CA GLY A 585 -24.38 7.02 33.34
C GLY A 585 -23.30 6.14 32.71
N ASP A 586 -23.50 5.76 31.44
CA ASP A 586 -22.53 4.99 30.66
C ASP A 586 -21.43 5.89 30.06
N THR A 587 -20.18 5.46 30.19
CA THR A 587 -19.00 6.00 29.50
C THR A 587 -19.18 6.23 28.00
N ALA A 588 -19.84 5.32 27.28
CA ALA A 588 -20.08 5.46 25.84
C ALA A 588 -21.01 6.65 25.53
N GLY A 589 -22.00 6.88 26.40
CA GLY A 589 -22.93 7.97 26.22
C GLY A 589 -22.31 9.35 26.43
N ILE A 590 -21.27 9.42 27.26
CA ILE A 590 -20.54 10.64 27.59
C ILE A 590 -19.66 11.10 26.42
N VAL A 591 -18.98 10.16 25.74
CA VAL A 591 -18.15 10.50 24.57
C VAL A 591 -19.03 11.05 23.45
N VAL A 592 -20.20 10.44 23.25
CA VAL A 592 -21.18 10.88 22.27
C VAL A 592 -21.69 12.30 22.54
N THR A 593 -22.13 12.57 23.77
CA THR A 593 -22.66 13.89 24.13
C THR A 593 -21.59 14.98 24.06
N MET A 594 -20.33 14.66 24.36
CA MET A 594 -19.19 15.58 24.20
C MET A 594 -18.91 15.94 22.73
N LEU A 595 -18.94 14.94 21.84
CA LEU A 595 -18.75 15.13 20.41
C LEU A 595 -19.93 15.89 19.78
N GLU A 596 -21.17 15.63 20.21
CA GLU A 596 -22.35 16.41 19.77
C GLU A 596 -22.32 17.86 20.27
N ALA A 597 -21.81 18.08 21.48
CA ALA A 597 -21.58 19.41 22.03
C ALA A 597 -20.34 20.11 21.43
N ARG A 598 -19.71 19.53 20.39
CA ARG A 598 -18.52 20.03 19.69
C ARG A 598 -17.37 20.41 20.63
N GLN A 599 -17.15 19.60 21.66
CA GLN A 599 -16.03 19.83 22.57
C GLN A 599 -14.70 19.67 21.80
N PRO A 600 -13.78 20.65 21.88
CA PRO A 600 -12.57 20.69 21.04
C PRO A 600 -11.64 19.48 21.28
N LEU A 601 -11.54 19.00 22.52
CA LEU A 601 -10.71 17.84 22.87
C LEU A 601 -11.23 16.53 22.25
N ALA A 602 -12.55 16.38 22.14
CA ALA A 602 -13.15 15.17 21.59
C ALA A 602 -13.00 15.11 20.06
N LEU A 603 -13.08 16.27 19.38
CA LEU A 603 -12.81 16.41 17.95
C LEU A 603 -11.34 16.10 17.61
N ALA A 604 -10.39 16.61 18.40
CA ALA A 604 -8.97 16.33 18.22
C ALA A 604 -8.65 14.83 18.39
N GLY A 605 -9.23 14.17 19.40
CA GLY A 605 -9.06 12.74 19.62
C GLY A 605 -9.63 11.87 18.49
N ALA A 606 -10.79 12.25 17.94
CA ALA A 606 -11.38 11.55 16.79
C ALA A 606 -10.52 11.68 15.52
N ALA A 607 -9.97 12.86 15.25
CA ALA A 607 -9.07 13.08 14.11
C ALA A 607 -7.78 12.25 14.22
N LEU A 608 -7.18 12.19 15.42
CA LEU A 608 -5.98 11.40 15.68
C LEU A 608 -6.23 9.90 15.47
N LEU A 609 -7.38 9.39 15.92
CA LEU A 609 -7.75 7.99 15.75
C LEU A 609 -7.91 7.62 14.27
N VAL A 610 -8.54 8.48 13.47
CA VAL A 610 -8.67 8.26 12.01
C VAL A 610 -7.28 8.18 11.37
N LEU A 611 -6.38 9.11 11.69
CA LEU A 611 -5.01 9.10 11.17
C LEU A 611 -4.24 7.83 11.57
N LEU A 612 -4.37 7.39 12.83
CA LEU A 612 -3.74 6.17 13.33
C LEU A 612 -4.26 4.92 12.61
N VAL A 613 -5.57 4.82 12.40
CA VAL A 613 -6.19 3.70 11.67
C VAL A 613 -5.75 3.69 10.22
N THR A 614 -5.73 4.86 9.56
CA THR A 614 -5.24 4.95 8.18
C THR A 614 -3.77 4.56 8.08
N ALA A 615 -2.93 5.02 9.00
CA ALA A 615 -1.51 4.66 9.05
C ALA A 615 -1.29 3.16 9.32
N LEU A 616 -2.07 2.55 10.22
CA LEU A 616 -1.99 1.12 10.52
C LEU A 616 -2.40 0.26 9.32
N VAL A 617 -3.47 0.65 8.61
CA VAL A 617 -3.91 -0.03 7.38
C VAL A 617 -2.85 0.06 6.29
N LEU A 618 -2.17 1.20 6.15
CA LEU A 618 -1.06 1.35 5.22
C LEU A 618 0.16 0.49 5.64
N ALA A 619 0.47 0.43 6.94
CA ALA A 619 1.61 -0.32 7.46
C ALA A 619 1.44 -1.84 7.38
N LEU A 620 0.21 -2.37 7.53
CA LEU A 620 -0.08 -3.80 7.36
C LEU A 620 -0.01 -4.26 5.90
N MET A 621 0.10 -3.32 4.95
CA MET A 621 0.08 -3.57 3.51
C MET A 621 1.43 -3.28 2.82
N ALA A 622 2.38 -2.68 3.54
CA ALA A 622 3.78 -2.56 3.15
C ALA A 622 4.54 -3.82 3.61
#